data_AF-A0A0A1H4Z4-F1
#
_entry.id   AF-A0A0A1H4Z4-F1
#
_cell.length_a   1.000
_cell.length_b   1.000
_cell.length_c   1.000
_cell.angle_alpha   90.00
_cell.angle_beta   90.00
_cell.angle_gamma   90.00
#
_symmetry.space_group_name_H-M   'P 1'
#
loop_
_entity.id
_entity.type
_entity.pdbx_description
1 polymer ?
#
loop_
_entity_poly.entity_id
_entity_poly.type
_entity_poly.pdbx_seq_one_letter_code
_entity_poly.pdbx_strand_id
1 'polypeptide(L)' 'MVLEAIAGIPGTFSLADLERACPGVSRDMIRRVLNTQKGQVVECIGRGPGALWQRKGNSRERVQ' A
#
# COMPACT_ATOMS: atom_id res chain seq x y z
N MET A 1 10.60 2.71 5.09
CA MET A 1 9.77 3.91 4.87
C MET A 1 8.47 3.56 4.17
N VAL A 2 8.42 3.34 2.84
CA VAL A 2 7.15 3.01 2.14
C VAL A 2 6.61 1.61 2.51
N LEU A 3 7.45 0.58 2.56
CA LEU A 3 7.03 -0.77 2.98
C LEU A 3 6.52 -0.80 4.43
N GLU A 4 7.21 -0.09 5.33
CA GLU A 4 6.77 0.10 6.72
C GLU A 4 5.40 0.79 6.79
N ALA A 5 5.19 1.85 5.99
CA ALA A 5 3.90 2.52 5.91
C ALA A 5 2.79 1.57 5.40
N ILE A 6 3.06 0.76 4.37
CA ILE A 6 2.14 -0.27 3.88
C ILE A 6 1.82 -1.30 4.98
N ALA A 7 2.81 -1.68 5.79
CA ALA A 7 2.62 -2.60 6.91
C ALA A 7 1.77 -1.99 8.04
N GLY A 8 1.88 -0.68 8.27
CA GLY A 8 1.17 0.03 9.34
C GLY A 8 -0.26 0.48 9.00
N ILE A 9 -0.65 0.55 7.72
CA ILE A 9 -1.99 0.98 7.33
C ILE A 9 -2.96 -0.23 7.34
N PRO A 10 -4.00 -0.22 8.19
CA PRO A 10 -5.00 -1.29 8.20
C PRO A 10 -5.93 -1.20 6.99
N GLY A 11 -6.38 -2.36 6.49
CA GLY A 11 -7.37 -2.44 5.42
C GLY A 11 -6.83 -2.00 4.05
N THR A 12 -7.57 -1.11 3.40
CA THR A 12 -7.26 -0.60 2.06
C THR A 12 -6.73 0.82 2.14
N PHE A 13 -5.77 1.15 1.29
CA PHE A 13 -5.16 2.48 1.24
C PHE A 13 -5.04 2.98 -0.19
N SER A 14 -5.07 4.30 -0.34
CA SER A 14 -4.77 4.96 -1.60
C SER A 14 -3.30 5.34 -1.70
N LEU A 15 -2.88 5.77 -2.88
CA LEU A 15 -1.56 6.35 -3.04
C LEU A 15 -1.40 7.66 -2.24
N ALA A 16 -2.48 8.44 -2.06
CA ALA A 16 -2.46 9.67 -1.26
C ALA A 16 -2.23 9.38 0.23
N ASP A 17 -2.69 8.24 0.73
CA ASP A 17 -2.44 7.84 2.12
C ASP A 17 -0.96 7.53 2.35
N LEU A 18 -0.30 6.92 1.36
CA LEU A 18 1.15 6.71 1.39
C LEU A 18 1.94 8.01 1.26
N GLU A 19 1.48 8.97 0.44
CA GLU A 19 2.09 10.31 0.35
C GLU A 19 2.06 11.02 1.72
N ARG A 20 0.94 10.93 2.44
CA ARG A 20 0.79 11.49 3.80
C ARG A 20 1.65 10.77 4.83
N ALA A 21 1.73 9.44 4.76
CA ALA A 21 2.51 8.62 5.69
C ALA A 21 4.03 8.69 5.44
N CYS A 22 4.44 9.08 4.23
CA CYS A 22 5.84 9.21 3.84
C CYS A 22 6.18 10.61 3.30
N PRO A 23 6.13 11.67 4.14
CA PRO A 23 6.53 13.02 3.71
C PRO A 23 7.95 13.01 3.14
N GLY A 24 8.13 13.60 1.96
CA GLY A 24 9.42 13.66 1.27
C GLY A 24 9.72 12.48 0.33
N VAL A 25 8.86 11.45 0.27
CA VAL A 25 8.96 10.42 -0.77
C VAL A 25 8.15 10.86 -1.98
N SER A 26 8.77 10.85 -3.16
CA SER A 26 8.07 11.21 -4.39
C SER A 26 6.95 10.22 -4.72
N ARG A 27 5.89 10.74 -5.35
CA ARG A 27 4.77 9.95 -5.86
C ARG A 27 5.23 8.80 -6.76
N ASP A 28 6.24 9.04 -7.60
CA ASP A 28 6.79 8.02 -8.50
C ASP A 28 7.52 6.91 -7.76
N MET A 29 8.24 7.23 -6.68
CA MET A 29 8.87 6.20 -5.84
C MET A 29 7.81 5.34 -5.14
N ILE A 30 6.72 5.94 -4.66
CA ILE A 30 5.59 5.19 -4.09
C ILE A 30 4.98 4.25 -5.14
N ARG A 31 4.69 4.75 -6.35
CA ARG A 31 4.19 3.90 -7.46
C ARG A 31 5.15 2.76 -7.79
N ARG A 32 6.46 3.04 -7.84
CA ARG A 32 7.48 2.04 -8.12
C ARG A 32 7.45 0.92 -7.08
N VAL A 33 7.43 1.27 -5.79
CA VAL A 33 7.32 0.28 -4.70
C VAL A 33 6.03 -0.52 -4.82
N LEU A 34 4.88 0.12 -5.00
CA LEU A 34 3.60 -0.59 -5.14
C LEU A 34 3.58 -1.55 -6.33
N ASN A 35 4.11 -1.14 -7.48
CA ASN A 35 4.20 -1.98 -8.66
C ASN A 35 5.18 -3.14 -8.48
N THR A 36 6.32 -2.91 -7.81
CA THR A 36 7.29 -3.98 -7.48
C THR A 36 6.70 -5.00 -6.51
N GLN A 37 5.89 -4.54 -5.55
CA GLN A 37 5.31 -5.40 -4.51
C GLN A 37 3.95 -6.01 -4.88
N LYS A 38 3.40 -5.61 -6.02
CA LYS A 38 2.11 -6.09 -6.51
C LYS A 38 2.17 -7.61 -6.72
N GLY A 39 1.19 -8.33 -6.18
CA GLY A 39 1.13 -9.79 -6.22
C GLY A 39 1.95 -10.49 -5.12
N GLN A 40 2.84 -9.77 -4.43
CA GLN A 40 3.67 -10.31 -3.34
C GLN A 40 3.18 -9.83 -1.97
N VAL A 41 3.16 -8.50 -1.75
CA VAL A 41 2.78 -7.88 -0.47
C VAL A 41 1.49 -7.09 -0.59
N VAL A 42 1.14 -6.62 -1.79
CA VAL A 42 -0.07 -5.81 -2.03
C VAL A 42 -0.80 -6.27 -3.28
N GLU A 43 -2.11 -6.02 -3.32
CA GLU A 43 -2.96 -6.16 -4.50
C GLU A 43 -3.61 -4.80 -4.81
N CYS A 44 -3.75 -4.49 -6.09
CA CYS A 44 -4.47 -3.30 -6.54
C CYS A 44 -5.93 -3.69 -6.80
N ILE A 45 -6.85 -3.10 -6.04
CA ILE A 45 -8.28 -3.46 -6.05
C ILE A 45 -9.16 -2.39 -6.72
N GLY A 46 -8.57 -1.29 -7.18
CA GLY A 46 -9.25 -0.20 -7.88
C GLY A 46 -8.53 0.23 -9.17
N ARG A 47 -9.12 1.19 -9.88
CA ARG A 47 -8.55 1.77 -11.11
C ARG A 47 -8.58 3.30 -11.05
N GLY A 48 -7.72 3.94 -11.83
CA GLY A 48 -7.68 5.40 -11.96
C GLY A 48 -6.93 6.14 -10.84
N PRO A 49 -7.05 7.48 -10.78
CA PRO A 49 -6.29 8.33 -9.86
C PRO A 49 -6.49 8.02 -8.37
N GLY A 50 -7.67 7.46 -8.01
CA GLY A 50 -8.03 7.03 -6.66
C GLY A 50 -7.93 5.52 -6.44
N ALA A 51 -7.13 4.81 -7.26
CA ALA A 51 -6.98 3.36 -7.13
C ALA A 51 -6.60 2.98 -5.69
N LEU A 52 -7.39 2.08 -5.11
CA LEU A 52 -7.14 1.51 -3.80
C LEU A 52 -6.25 0.28 -3.92
N TRP A 53 -5.43 0.12 -2.90
CA TRP A 53 -4.51 -0.98 -2.70
C TRP A 53 -4.81 -1.65 -1.38
N GLN A 54 -4.58 -2.95 -1.32
CA GLN A 54 -4.76 -3.72 -0.10
C GLN A 54 -3.51 -4.56 0.14
N ARG A 55 -3.08 -4.68 1.39
CA ARG A 55 -2.05 -5.66 1.75
C ARG A 55 -2.58 -7.06 1.50
N LYS A 56 -1.79 -7.90 0.84
CA LYS A 56 -2.05 -9.32 0.69
C LYS A 56 -2.00 -9.94 2.08
N GLY A 57 -3.13 -10.45 2.56
CA GLY A 57 -3.26 -10.94 3.92
C GLY A 57 -2.19 -11.99 4.21
N ASN A 58 -1.30 -11.70 5.15
CA ASN A 58 -0.59 -12.77 5.84
C ASN A 58 -1.63 -13.37 6.78
N SER A 59 -1.90 -14.66 6.69
CA SER A 59 -2.95 -15.39 7.41
C SER A 59 -2.69 -15.49 8.92
N ARG A 60 -2.51 -14.35 9.59
CA ARG A 60 -2.30 -14.21 11.04
C ARG A 60 -3.17 -13.13 11.69
N GLU A 61 -4.28 -12.75 11.06
CA GLU A 61 -5.29 -11.86 11.64
C GLU A 61 -6.67 -12.55 11.59
N ARG A 62 -6.72 -13.79 12.07
CA ARG A 62 -7.97 -14.51 12.34
C ARG A 62 -7.98 -15.09 13.76
N VAL A 63 -7.58 -14.28 14.74
CA VAL A 63 -7.85 -14.44 16.19
C VAL A 63 -7.72 -13.00 16.72
N GLN A 64 -8.72 -12.34 17.31
CA GLN A 64 -9.72 -12.73 18.31
C GLN A 64 -11.05 -12.02 18.04
#